data_AF-A0A7J3I263-F1
#
_entry.id   AF-A0A7J3I263-F1
#
_cell.length_a   1.000
_cell.length_b   1.000
_cell.length_c   1.000
_cell.angle_alpha   90.00
_cell.angle_beta   90.00
_cell.angle_gamma   90.00
#
_symmetry.space_group_name_H-M   'P 1'
#
loop_
_entity.id
_entity.type
_entity.pdbx_description
1 polymer ?
#
loop_
_entity_poly.entity_id
_entity_poly.type
_entity_poly.pdbx_seq_one_letter_code
_entity_poly.pdbx_strand_id
1 'polypeptide(L)' 'ALDTLVRLLEDWNVEVRRGAVYAVARYAEKGHRHPGALRKLSKLLNDEDDEVREIAEYAYSLYEG' A
#
# COMPACT_ATOMS: atom_id res chain seq x y z
N ALA A 1 10.23 -6.72 -7.60
CA ALA A 1 8.88 -6.22 -7.95
C ALA A 1 8.27 -5.42 -6.81
N LEU A 2 8.25 -5.98 -5.59
CA LEU A 2 7.65 -5.31 -4.43
C LEU A 2 8.34 -3.97 -4.08
N ASP A 3 9.66 -3.84 -4.26
CA ASP A 3 10.37 -2.56 -4.08
C ASP A 3 9.78 -1.43 -4.94
N THR A 4 9.52 -1.70 -6.23
CA THR A 4 8.92 -0.74 -7.14
C THR A 4 7.50 -0.39 -6.72
N LEU A 5 6.69 -1.39 -6.37
CA LEU A 5 5.31 -1.17 -5.91
C LEU A 5 5.28 -0.30 -4.64
N VAL A 6 6.17 -0.57 -3.68
CA VAL A 6 6.30 0.23 -2.46
C VAL A 6 6.73 1.67 -2.77
N ARG A 7 7.54 1.91 -3.79
CA ARG A 7 7.86 3.28 -4.24
C ARG A 7 6.62 3.98 -4.81
N LEU A 8 5.83 3.29 -5.61
CA LEU A 8 4.63 3.83 -6.27
C LEU A 8 3.47 4.15 -5.31
N LEU A 9 3.53 3.71 -4.06
CA LEU A 9 2.58 4.16 -3.02
C LEU A 9 2.61 5.68 -2.79
N GLU A 10 3.68 6.37 -3.18
CA GLU A 10 3.78 7.84 -3.06
C GLU A 10 3.68 8.54 -4.43
N ASP A 11 3.17 7.85 -5.46
CA ASP A 11 3.01 8.45 -6.78
C ASP A 11 1.97 9.59 -6.74
N TRP A 12 2.18 10.62 -7.57
CA TRP A 12 1.26 11.76 -7.62
C TRP A 12 -0.09 11.38 -8.23
N ASN A 13 -0.10 10.40 -9.14
CA ASN A 13 -1.30 9.94 -9.82
C ASN A 13 -2.06 8.95 -8.94
N VAL A 14 -3.32 9.28 -8.62
CA VAL A 14 -4.20 8.46 -7.79
C VAL A 14 -4.38 7.04 -8.34
N GLU A 15 -4.50 6.86 -9.66
CA GLU A 15 -4.67 5.54 -10.27
C GLU A 15 -3.43 4.67 -10.09
N VAL A 16 -2.24 5.28 -10.10
CA VAL A 16 -0.98 4.59 -9.84
C VAL A 16 -0.90 4.19 -8.36
N ARG A 17 -1.28 5.09 -7.43
CA ARG A 17 -1.32 4.76 -5.99
C ARG A 17 -2.31 3.64 -5.70
N ARG A 18 -3.52 3.68 -6.26
CA ARG A 18 -4.55 2.62 -6.15
C ARG A 18 -4.00 1.27 -6.58
N GLY A 19 -3.42 1.20 -7.78
CA GLY A 19 -2.82 -0.02 -8.29
C GLY A 19 -1.67 -0.52 -7.41
N ALA A 20 -0.83 0.40 -6.93
CA ALA A 20 0.30 0.06 -6.06
C ALA A 20 -0.15 -0.49 -4.70
N VAL A 21 -1.09 0.18 -4.02
CA VAL A 21 -1.57 -0.24 -2.70
C VAL A 21 -2.33 -1.56 -2.79
N TYR A 22 -3.14 -1.75 -3.82
CA TYR A 22 -3.78 -3.02 -4.12
C TYR A 22 -2.75 -4.13 -4.30
N ALA A 23 -1.76 -3.93 -5.17
CA ALA A 23 -0.73 -4.94 -5.41
C ALA A 23 0.07 -5.25 -4.14
N VAL A 24 0.46 -4.24 -3.35
CA VAL A 24 1.16 -4.44 -2.07
C VAL A 24 0.33 -5.28 -1.10
N ALA A 25 -0.99 -5.04 -1.00
CA ALA A 25 -1.89 -5.86 -0.20
C ALA A 25 -1.89 -7.33 -0.66
N ARG A 26 -2.01 -7.58 -1.98
CA ARG A 26 -2.00 -8.93 -2.56
C ARG A 26 -0.69 -9.69 -2.33
N TYR A 27 0.44 -8.99 -2.28
CA TYR A 27 1.72 -9.60 -1.90
C TYR A 27 1.74 -9.94 -0.40
N ALA A 28 1.25 -9.04 0.45
CA ALA A 28 1.20 -9.24 1.89
C ALA A 28 0.28 -10.40 2.30
N GLU A 29 -0.88 -10.57 1.65
CA GLU A 29 -1.78 -11.73 1.81
C GLU A 29 -1.06 -13.07 1.58
N LYS A 30 -0.05 -13.07 0.71
CA LYS A 30 0.77 -14.25 0.39
C LYS A 30 2.02 -14.37 1.28
N GLY A 31 2.13 -13.55 2.32
CA GLY A 31 3.28 -13.52 3.22
C GLY A 31 4.51 -12.78 2.66
N HIS A 32 4.40 -12.15 1.49
CA HIS A 32 5.49 -11.36 0.92
C HIS A 32 5.37 -9.89 1.36
N ARG A 33 6.11 -9.55 2.41
CA ARG A 33 6.14 -8.20 2.98
C ARG A 33 7.44 -7.49 2.63
N HIS A 34 7.37 -6.17 2.44
CA HIS A 34 8.54 -5.33 2.25
C HIS A 34 8.75 -4.41 3.47
N PRO A 35 9.97 -4.31 4.03
CA PRO A 35 10.22 -3.61 5.29
C PRO A 35 9.88 -2.11 5.23
N GLY A 36 9.99 -1.50 4.05
CA GLY A 36 9.63 -0.10 3.83
C GLY A 36 8.14 0.17 3.55
N ALA A 37 7.30 -0.86 3.47
CA ALA A 37 5.89 -0.69 3.13
C ALA A 37 5.07 -0.07 4.28
N LEU A 38 5.29 -0.54 5.52
CA LEU A 38 4.48 -0.15 6.67
C LEU A 38 4.38 1.38 6.84
N ARG A 39 5.53 2.08 6.84
CA ARG A 39 5.57 3.56 6.94
C ARG A 39 4.79 4.26 5.83
N LYS A 40 4.82 3.73 4.61
CA LYS A 40 4.12 4.32 3.46
C LYS A 40 2.63 4.02 3.51
N LEU A 41 2.25 2.80 3.89
CA LEU A 41 0.86 2.43 4.15
C LEU A 41 0.25 3.31 5.25
N SER A 42 0.97 3.61 6.34
CA SER A 42 0.51 4.56 7.37
C SER A 42 0.15 5.93 6.82
N LYS A 43 0.91 6.44 5.82
CA LYS A 43 0.60 7.72 5.19
C LYS A 43 -0.68 7.64 4.36
N LEU A 44 -0.86 6.53 3.64
CA LEU A 44 -2.03 6.30 2.80
C LEU A 44 -3.33 6.13 3.59
N LEU A 45 -3.27 5.87 4.89
CA LEU A 45 -4.46 5.95 5.77
C LEU A 45 -5.11 7.34 5.79
N ASN A 46 -4.39 8.37 5.34
CA ASN A 46 -4.89 9.74 5.22
C ASN A 46 -4.84 10.22 3.75
N ASP A 47 -4.83 9.32 2.77
CA ASP A 47 -4.86 9.69 1.36
C ASP A 47 -6.16 10.45 1.02
N GLU A 48 -6.08 11.38 0.06
CA GLU A 48 -7.24 12.15 -0.39
C GLU A 48 -8.29 11.25 -1.07
N ASP A 49 -7.85 10.12 -1.65
CA ASP A 49 -8.72 9.17 -2.31
C ASP A 49 -9.24 8.08 -1.35
N ASP A 50 -10.56 7.95 -1.29
CA ASP A 50 -11.25 7.04 -0.37
C ASP A 50 -10.85 5.56 -0.59
N GLU A 51 -10.73 5.14 -1.85
CA GLU A 51 -10.38 3.75 -2.20
C GLU A 51 -8.92 3.46 -1.83
N VAL A 52 -8.01 4.42 -2.00
CA VAL A 52 -6.63 4.29 -1.53
C VAL A 52 -6.60 4.12 -0.01
N ARG A 53 -7.39 4.88 0.75
CA ARG A 53 -7.46 4.75 2.22
C ARG A 53 -7.96 3.38 2.65
N GLU A 54 -9.08 2.92 2.08
CA GLU A 54 -9.67 1.61 2.42
C GLU A 54 -8.69 0.46 2.16
N ILE A 55 -8.02 0.47 1.00
CA ILE A 55 -7.04 -0.59 0.69
C ILE A 55 -5.79 -0.44 1.57
N ALA A 56 -5.38 0.78 1.91
CA ALA A 56 -4.25 1.01 2.80
C ALA A 56 -4.53 0.50 4.22
N GLU A 57 -5.74 0.69 4.76
CA GLU A 57 -6.15 0.13 6.06
C GLU A 57 -6.06 -1.39 6.06
N TYR A 58 -6.61 -2.03 5.03
CA TYR A 58 -6.52 -3.48 4.85
C TYR A 58 -5.07 -3.94 4.76
N ALA A 59 -4.28 -3.34 3.87
CA ALA A 59 -2.87 -3.65 3.71
C ALA A 59 -2.09 -3.43 5.01
N TYR A 60 -2.36 -2.36 5.75
CA TYR A 60 -1.68 -2.04 7.01
C TYR A 60 -1.94 -3.13 8.06
N SER A 61 -3.19 -3.60 8.19
CA SER A 61 -3.54 -4.69 9.11
C SER A 61 -2.76 -5.98 8.81
N LEU A 62 -2.48 -6.27 7.53
CA LEU A 62 -1.71 -7.43 7.11
C LEU A 62 -0.23 -7.31 7.45
N TYR A 63 0.31 -6.13 7.78
CA TYR A 63 1.70 -5.97 8.20
C TYR A 63 1.87 -5.97 9.72
N GLU A 64 0.86 -5.53 10.47
CA GLU A 64 0.84 -5.52 11.94
C GLU A 64 0.47 -6.89 12.54
N GLY A 65 -0.29 -7.73 11.81
CA GLY A 65 -0.60 -9.12 12.20
C GLY A 65 0.50 -10.10 11.81
#